data_AF-R5ACE8-F1
#
_entry.id   AF-R5ACE8-F1
#
_cell.length_a   1.000
_cell.length_b   1.000
_cell.length_c   1.000
_cell.angle_alpha   90.00
_cell.angle_beta   90.00
_cell.angle_gamma   90.00
#
_symmetry.space_group_name_H-M   'P 1'
#
loop_
_entity.id
_entity.type
_entity.pdbx_description
1 polymer ?
#
loop_
_entity_poly.entity_id
_entity_poly.type
_entity_poly.pdbx_seq_one_letter_code
_entity_poly.pdbx_strand_id
1 'polypeptide(L)'
;MAKDLRISFLLDFYGEMLTDTQREVVDAYYNEDLSLAEIAEDRDITRQGVRDAIKRAEQQLLEMEERLGLARRFQEIQHSLTLICDCALAIQDLNEEQGRVPGIDENVSKILKCAQEIAVEA
;
A
#
# COMPACT_ATOMS: atom_id res chain seq x y z
N MET A 1 18.78 -13.46 0.32
CA MET A 1 17.54 -13.14 1.06
C MET A 1 16.43 -13.12 0.04
N ALA A 2 15.30 -13.76 0.32
CA ALA A 2 14.11 -13.52 -0.48
C ALA A 2 13.57 -12.14 -0.11
N LYS A 3 13.28 -11.29 -1.11
CA LYS A 3 12.66 -9.99 -0.87
C LYS A 3 11.23 -10.21 -0.42
N ASP A 4 10.88 -9.76 0.77
CA ASP A 4 9.49 -9.71 1.20
C ASP A 4 8.86 -8.43 0.65
N LEU A 5 8.11 -8.53 -0.44
CA LEU A 5 7.52 -7.37 -1.12
C LEU A 5 6.60 -6.52 -0.21
N ARG A 6 6.16 -7.09 0.92
CA ARG A 6 5.41 -6.32 1.93
C ARG A 6 6.24 -5.18 2.50
N ILE A 7 7.57 -5.29 2.53
CA ILE A 7 8.45 -4.25 3.08
C ILE A 7 8.38 -2.96 2.27
N SER A 8 8.30 -3.05 0.94
CA SER A 8 8.08 -1.89 0.07
C SER A 8 6.80 -1.17 0.46
N PHE A 9 5.69 -1.92 0.60
CA PHE A 9 4.42 -1.35 1.04
C PHE A 9 4.50 -0.76 2.45
N LEU A 10 5.13 -1.43 3.41
CA LEU A 10 5.28 -0.90 4.78
C LEU A 10 6.17 0.35 4.83
N LEU A 11 7.09 0.52 3.88
CA LEU A 11 7.92 1.70 3.77
C LEU A 11 7.09 2.96 3.48
N ASP A 12 6.00 2.83 2.71
CA ASP A 12 5.10 3.95 2.42
C ASP A 12 4.36 4.43 3.69
N PHE A 13 4.02 3.52 4.60
CA PHE A 13 3.30 3.84 5.84
C PHE A 13 4.22 4.27 6.99
N TYR A 14 5.42 3.70 7.04
CA TYR A 14 6.26 3.78 8.23
C TYR A 14 7.70 4.23 7.95
N GLY A 15 8.05 4.52 6.70
CA GLY A 15 9.41 4.88 6.30
C GLY A 15 9.93 6.14 6.97
N GLU A 16 9.06 7.08 7.34
CA GLU A 16 9.45 8.29 8.09
C GLU A 16 9.89 8.02 9.54
N MET A 17 9.60 6.81 10.07
CA MET A 17 10.03 6.40 11.41
C MET A 17 11.40 5.73 11.41
N LEU A 18 11.97 5.48 10.23
CA LEU A 18 13.32 4.97 10.06
C LEU A 18 14.32 6.12 10.09
N THR A 19 15.58 5.83 10.40
CA THR A 19 16.67 6.79 10.12
C THR A 19 16.83 6.95 8.61
N ASP A 20 17.34 8.11 8.17
CA ASP A 20 17.57 8.39 6.74
C ASP A 20 18.36 7.27 6.06
N THR A 21 19.45 6.81 6.69
CA THR A 21 20.28 5.71 6.17
C THR A 21 19.50 4.39 6.05
N GLN A 22 18.65 4.06 7.02
CA GLN A 22 17.82 2.85 6.94
C GLN A 22 16.80 2.95 5.81
N ARG A 23 16.11 4.10 5.71
CA ARG A 23 15.11 4.35 4.67
C ARG A 23 15.74 4.26 3.29
N GLU A 24 16.83 4.99 3.05
CA GLU A 24 17.54 5.00 1.77
C GLU A 24 18.03 3.62 1.35
N VAL A 25 18.59 2.85 2.28
CA VAL A 25 19.13 1.51 2.00
C VAL A 25 18.00 0.50 1.71
N VAL A 26 16.87 0.59 2.43
CA VAL A 26 15.69 -0.25 2.16
C VAL A 26 15.04 0.13 0.83
N ASP A 27 14.89 1.42 0.55
CA ASP A 27 14.31 1.94 -0.69
C ASP A 27 15.13 1.49 -1.90
N ALA A 28 16.45 1.68 -1.86
CA ALA A 28 17.36 1.21 -2.90
C ALA A 28 17.26 -0.32 -3.12
N TYR A 29 17.13 -1.10 -2.04
CA TYR A 29 17.05 -2.55 -2.14
C TYR A 29 15.69 -3.07 -2.64
N TYR A 30 14.58 -2.49 -2.17
CA TYR A 30 13.23 -2.98 -2.42
C TYR A 30 12.55 -2.32 -3.62
N ASN A 31 12.80 -1.02 -3.85
CA ASN A 31 12.12 -0.22 -4.88
C ASN A 31 13.01 0.03 -6.11
N GLU A 32 14.33 0.18 -5.93
CA GLU A 32 15.27 0.40 -7.05
C GLU A 32 15.97 -0.88 -7.53
N ASP A 33 15.68 -2.01 -6.90
CA ASP A 33 16.27 -3.33 -7.19
C ASP A 33 17.81 -3.42 -7.08
N LEU A 34 18.46 -2.45 -6.43
CA LEU A 34 19.92 -2.47 -6.23
C LEU A 34 20.36 -3.64 -5.36
N SER A 35 21.53 -4.20 -5.69
CA SER A 35 22.18 -5.22 -4.89
C SER A 35 22.87 -4.63 -3.66
N LEU A 36 23.12 -5.46 -2.65
CA LEU A 36 23.86 -5.03 -1.44
C LEU A 36 25.27 -4.51 -1.74
N ALA A 37 25.85 -4.87 -2.89
CA ALA A 37 27.17 -4.42 -3.30
C ALA A 37 27.09 -3.01 -3.92
N GLU A 38 26.11 -2.79 -4.81
CA GLU A 38 25.85 -1.47 -5.40
C GLU A 38 25.50 -0.45 -4.31
N ILE A 39 24.61 -0.80 -3.37
CA ILE A 39 24.25 0.07 -2.24
C ILE A 39 25.46 0.37 -1.34
N ALA A 40 26.34 -0.62 -1.14
CA ALA A 40 27.55 -0.45 -0.33
C ALA A 40 28.53 0.53 -0.97
N GLU A 41 28.69 0.45 -2.29
CA GLU A 41 29.52 1.35 -3.08
C GLU A 41 28.96 2.78 -3.08
N ASP A 42 27.66 2.94 -3.35
CA ASP A 42 27.00 4.25 -3.42
C ASP A 42 26.99 5.00 -2.08
N ARG A 43 26.91 4.27 -0.97
CA ARG A 43 26.78 4.83 0.38
C ARG A 43 28.09 4.83 1.18
N ASP A 44 29.20 4.41 0.59
CA ASP A 44 30.52 4.27 1.23
C ASP A 44 30.47 3.49 2.57
N ILE A 45 29.71 2.39 2.58
CA ILE A 45 29.59 1.49 3.75
C ILE A 45 29.88 0.05 3.36
N THR A 46 30.18 -0.79 4.36
CA THR A 46 30.40 -2.21 4.08
C THR A 46 29.11 -2.90 3.64
N ARG A 47 29.21 -3.90 2.77
CA ARG A 47 28.10 -4.80 2.39
C ARG A 47 27.40 -5.42 3.61
N GLN A 48 28.16 -5.68 4.68
CA GLN A 48 27.60 -6.17 5.95
C GLN A 48 26.80 -5.07 6.67
N GLY A 49 27.28 -3.84 6.65
CA GLY A 49 26.55 -2.66 7.13
C GLY A 49 25.21 -2.44 6.41
N VAL A 50 25.20 -2.56 5.08
CA VAL A 50 23.96 -2.52 4.27
C VAL A 50 22.98 -3.60 4.73
N ARG A 51 23.43 -4.86 4.81
CA ARG A 51 22.60 -5.98 5.25
C ARG A 51 22.01 -5.76 6.64
N ASP A 52 22.80 -5.25 7.58
CA ASP A 52 22.35 -5.01 8.94
C ASP A 52 21.39 -3.83 9.03
N ALA A 53 21.57 -2.79 8.21
CA ALA A 53 20.64 -1.68 8.09
C ALA A 53 19.28 -2.14 7.55
N ILE A 54 19.26 -2.93 6.46
CA ILE A 54 18.02 -3.52 5.90
C ILE A 54 17.31 -4.34 6.97
N LYS A 55 18.01 -5.27 7.61
CA LYS A 55 17.38 -6.17 8.58
C LYS A 55 16.79 -5.42 9.79
N ARG A 56 17.47 -4.37 10.28
CA ARG A 56 16.93 -3.54 11.37
C ARG A 56 15.70 -2.76 10.93
N ALA A 57 15.73 -2.20 9.73
CA ALA A 57 14.60 -1.47 9.18
C ALA A 57 13.39 -2.38 8.95
N GLU A 58 13.58 -3.55 8.33
CA GLU A 58 12.53 -4.57 8.17
C GLU A 58 11.87 -4.93 9.50
N GLN A 59 12.67 -5.20 10.53
CA GLN A 59 12.15 -5.52 11.86
C GLN A 59 11.32 -4.37 12.43
N GLN A 60 11.81 -3.13 12.31
CA GLN A 60 11.10 -1.96 12.81
C GLN A 60 9.77 -1.74 12.07
N LEU A 61 9.77 -1.87 10.74
CA LEU A 61 8.57 -1.76 9.91
C LEU A 61 7.52 -2.82 10.30
N LEU A 62 7.95 -4.07 10.46
CA LEU A 62 7.07 -5.18 10.85
C LEU A 62 6.51 -5.01 12.26
N GLU A 63 7.31 -4.58 13.23
CA GLU A 63 6.86 -4.29 14.60
C GLU A 63 5.84 -3.14 14.64
N MET A 64 6.06 -2.10 13.83
CA MET A 64 5.11 -1.00 13.72
C MET A 64 3.79 -1.48 13.11
N GLU A 65 3.83 -2.28 12.06
CA GLU A 65 2.62 -2.87 11.47
C GLU A 65 1.90 -3.81 12.45
N GLU A 66 2.63 -4.63 13.21
CA GLU A 66 2.02 -5.50 14.23
C GLU A 66 1.27 -4.69 15.30
N ARG A 67 1.81 -3.54 15.69
CA ARG A 67 1.26 -2.69 16.76
C ARG A 67 0.17 -1.73 16.28
N LEU A 68 0.31 -1.20 15.08
CA LEU A 68 -0.53 -0.11 14.56
C LEU A 68 -1.50 -0.59 13.49
N GLY A 69 -1.12 -1.60 12.69
CA GLY A 69 -1.97 -2.21 11.67
C GLY A 69 -2.45 -1.26 10.58
N LEU A 70 -1.69 -0.21 10.25
CA LEU A 70 -2.13 0.83 9.32
C LEU A 70 -2.22 0.28 7.90
N ALA A 71 -1.19 -0.46 7.48
CA ALA A 71 -1.11 -1.01 6.14
C ALA A 71 -2.23 -2.05 5.92
N ARG A 72 -2.45 -2.95 6.90
CA ARG A 72 -3.56 -3.91 6.85
C ARG A 72 -4.92 -3.22 6.79
N ARG A 73 -5.17 -2.25 7.66
CA ARG A 73 -6.45 -1.53 7.70
C ARG A 73 -6.71 -0.78 6.39
N PHE A 74 -5.68 -0.21 5.80
CA PHE A 74 -5.78 0.41 4.48
C PHE A 74 -6.19 -0.60 3.41
N GLN A 75 -5.54 -1.78 3.37
CA GLN A 75 -5.92 -2.85 2.44
C GLN A 75 -7.37 -3.33 2.64
N GLU A 76 -7.83 -3.47 3.88
CA GLU A 76 -9.21 -3.86 4.20
C GLU A 76 -10.23 -2.81 3.72
N ILE A 77 -9.90 -1.52 3.88
CA ILE A 77 -10.72 -0.42 3.37
C ILE A 77 -10.78 -0.46 1.84
N GLN A 78 -9.64 -0.58 1.15
CA GLN A 78 -9.58 -0.65 -0.31
C GLN A 78 -10.35 -1.85 -0.87
N HIS A 79 -10.26 -3.00 -0.21
CA HIS A 79 -11.03 -4.19 -0.57
C HIS A 79 -12.53 -3.95 -0.42
N SER A 80 -12.94 -3.35 0.71
CA SER A 80 -14.35 -3.05 0.98
C SER A 80 -14.91 -2.03 -0.01
N LEU A 81 -14.13 -1.01 -0.39
CA LEU A 81 -14.52 -0.02 -1.40
C LEU A 81 -14.71 -0.66 -2.77
N THR A 82 -13.79 -1.55 -3.18
CA THR A 82 -13.93 -2.32 -4.42
C THR A 82 -15.25 -3.08 -4.44
N LEU A 83 -15.56 -3.82 -3.36
CA LEU A 83 -16.82 -4.56 -3.26
C LEU A 83 -18.06 -3.66 -3.31
N ILE A 84 -18.02 -2.49 -2.66
CA ILE A 84 -19.12 -1.52 -2.72
C ILE A 84 -19.35 -1.05 -4.16
N CYS A 85 -18.28 -0.73 -4.88
CA CYS A 85 -18.35 -0.32 -6.29
C CYS A 85 -18.91 -1.43 -7.18
N ASP A 86 -18.41 -2.66 -7.04
CA ASP A 86 -18.88 -3.81 -7.80
C ASP A 86 -20.38 -4.08 -7.57
N CYS A 87 -20.83 -4.03 -6.31
CA CYS A 87 -22.25 -4.15 -5.98
C CYS A 87 -23.09 -3.02 -6.56
N ALA A 88 -22.60 -1.77 -6.53
CA ALA A 88 -23.32 -0.63 -7.07
C ALA A 88 -23.48 -0.74 -8.59
N LEU A 89 -22.44 -1.19 -9.30
CA LEU A 89 -22.50 -1.48 -10.74
C LEU A 89 -23.47 -2.62 -11.05
N ALA A 90 -23.42 -3.72 -10.30
CA ALA A 90 -24.36 -4.82 -10.48
C ALA A 90 -25.83 -4.37 -10.27
N ILE A 91 -26.09 -3.46 -9.32
CA ILE A 91 -27.41 -2.87 -9.11
C ILE A 91 -27.84 -2.04 -10.33
N GLN A 92 -26.93 -1.28 -10.93
CA GLN A 92 -27.20 -0.50 -12.13
C GLN A 92 -27.54 -1.41 -13.32
N ASP A 93 -26.73 -2.44 -13.56
CA ASP A 93 -26.98 -3.40 -14.65
C ASP A 93 -28.36 -4.07 -14.51
N LEU A 94 -28.69 -4.54 -13.30
CA LEU A 94 -30.01 -5.12 -13.02
C LEU A 94 -31.15 -4.11 -13.20
N ASN A 95 -30.93 -2.85 -12.85
CA ASN A 95 -31.94 -1.80 -13.05
C ASN A 95 -32.19 -1.56 -14.54
N GLU A 96 -31.13 -1.52 -15.36
CA GLU A 96 -31.22 -1.36 -16.81
C GLU A 96 -32.00 -2.51 -17.46
N GLU A 97 -31.78 -3.75 -17.00
CA GLU A 97 -32.49 -4.94 -17.50
C GLU A 97 -33.98 -5.00 -17.11
N GLN A 98 -34.36 -4.44 -15.95
CA GLN A 98 -35.69 -4.61 -15.34
C GLN A 98 -36.63 -3.41 -15.54
N GLY A 99 -36.38 -2.58 -16.57
CA GLY A 99 -37.26 -1.47 -16.94
C GLY A 99 -36.85 -0.11 -16.40
N ARG A 100 -35.61 0.02 -15.92
CA ARG A 100 -34.89 1.25 -15.56
C ARG A 100 -35.68 2.26 -14.74
N VAL A 101 -35.36 2.32 -13.45
CA VAL A 101 -35.84 3.36 -12.54
C VAL A 101 -34.76 4.44 -12.38
N PRO A 102 -34.97 5.71 -12.82
CA PRO A 102 -33.94 6.75 -12.77
C PRO A 102 -33.39 7.04 -11.36
N GLY A 103 -34.24 6.91 -10.33
CA GLY A 103 -33.82 7.11 -8.94
C GLY A 103 -32.82 6.06 -8.44
N ILE A 104 -32.78 4.87 -9.05
CA ILE A 104 -31.76 3.85 -8.73
C ILE A 104 -30.42 4.26 -9.34
N ASP A 105 -30.39 4.67 -10.62
CA ASP A 105 -29.18 5.17 -11.29
C ASP A 105 -28.57 6.36 -10.56
N GLU A 106 -29.41 7.28 -10.06
CA GLU A 106 -28.95 8.44 -9.29
C GLU A 106 -28.29 8.01 -7.97
N ASN A 107 -28.85 7.04 -7.26
CA ASN A 107 -28.27 6.53 -6.02
C ASN A 107 -26.98 5.74 -6.26
N VAL A 108 -26.92 4.91 -7.31
CA VAL A 108 -25.67 4.24 -7.72
C VAL A 108 -24.58 5.27 -8.02
N SER A 109 -24.92 6.31 -8.79
CA SER A 109 -23.98 7.39 -9.11
C SER A 109 -23.43 8.09 -7.85
N LYS A 110 -24.28 8.32 -6.83
CA LYS A 110 -23.86 8.86 -5.54
C LYS A 110 -22.93 7.90 -4.79
N ILE A 111 -23.25 6.60 -4.75
CA ILE A 111 -22.41 5.59 -4.10
C ILE A 111 -21.03 5.54 -4.73
N LEU A 112 -20.95 5.44 -6.06
CA LEU A 112 -19.69 5.39 -6.80
C LEU A 112 -18.86 6.65 -6.58
N LYS A 113 -19.49 7.83 -6.59
CA LYS A 113 -18.82 9.10 -6.31
C LYS A 113 -18.24 9.13 -4.89
N CYS A 114 -19.02 8.78 -3.87
CA CYS A 114 -18.55 8.75 -2.49
C CYS A 114 -17.39 7.76 -2.31
N ALA A 115 -17.46 6.58 -2.94
CA ALA A 115 -16.39 5.59 -2.87
C ALA A 115 -15.09 6.09 -3.53
N GLN A 116 -15.19 6.80 -4.65
CA GLN A 116 -14.05 7.44 -5.32
C GLN A 116 -13.41 8.54 -4.47
N GLU A 117 -14.22 9.38 -3.80
CA GLU A 117 -13.71 10.43 -2.92
C GLU A 117 -12.88 9.83 -1.77
N ILE A 118 -13.34 8.74 -1.16
CA ILE A 118 -12.60 8.04 -0.09
C ILE A 118 -11.29 7.43 -0.63
N ALA A 119 -11.29 6.92 -1.85
CA ALA A 119 -10.09 6.31 -2.44
C ALA A 119 -9.01 7.34 -2.83
N VAL A 120 -9.37 8.61 -3.06
CA VAL A 120 -8.43 9.69 -3.45
C VAL A 120 -7.81 10.36 -2.22
N GLU A 121 -8.49 10.36 -1.08
CA GLU A 121 -8.02 10.96 0.17
C GLU A 121 -7.17 10.02 1.04
N ALA A 122 -7.01 8.76 0.64
CA ALA A 122 -6.31 7.71 1.38
C ALA A 122 -4.96 7.39 0.74
#